data_AF-A0A354HX95-F1
#
_entry.id   AF-A0A354HX95-F1
#
_cell.length_a   1.000
_cell.length_b   1.000
_cell.length_c   1.000
_cell.angle_alpha   90.00
_cell.angle_beta   90.00
_cell.angle_gamma   90.00
#
_symmetry.space_group_name_H-M   'P 1'
#
loop_
_entity.id
_entity.type
_entity.pdbx_description
1 polymer ?
#
loop_
_entity_poly.entity_id
_entity_poly.type
_entity_poly.pdbx_seq_one_letter_code
_entity_poly.pdbx_strand_id
1 'polypeptide(L)' 'METNFVISPRVVNTINSLPAGEREVITTALAHELILGRDASELLSPFQGVVYAIIRSYVKQDTIRLQC' A
#
# COMPACT_ATOMS: atom_id res chain seq x y z
N MET A 1 9.15 -14.87 -9.16
CA MET A 1 8.37 -15.12 -7.93
C MET A 1 6.99 -14.57 -8.20
N GLU A 2 5.95 -15.40 -8.26
CA GLU A 2 4.58 -14.88 -8.33
C GLU A 2 4.26 -14.27 -6.97
N THR A 3 4.36 -12.95 -6.86
CA THR A 3 3.91 -12.22 -5.69
C THR A 3 2.39 -12.13 -5.78
N ASN A 4 1.70 -13.17 -5.35
CA ASN A 4 0.28 -13.07 -5.11
C ASN A 4 0.09 -12.08 -3.95
N PHE A 5 -0.35 -10.86 -4.25
CA PHE A 5 -0.76 -9.86 -3.27
C PHE A 5 -2.25 -9.58 -3.45
N VAL A 6 -2.94 -9.32 -2.34
CA VAL A 6 -4.37 -9.01 -2.35
C VAL A 6 -4.60 -7.56 -1.95
N ILE A 7 -5.19 -6.79 -2.85
CA ILE A 7 -5.78 -5.49 -2.53
C ILE A 7 -7.21 -5.75 -2.04
N SER A 8 -7.37 -5.79 -0.73
CA SER A 8 -8.67 -6.06 -0.10
C SER A 8 -9.56 -4.81 -0.04
N PRO A 9 -10.88 -4.97 0.20
CA PRO A 9 -11.76 -3.84 0.47
C PRO A 9 -11.30 -2.96 1.65
N ARG A 10 -10.64 -3.55 2.66
CA ARG A 10 -10.06 -2.79 3.78
C ARG A 10 -8.97 -1.85 3.30
N VAL A 11 -8.07 -2.33 2.43
CA VAL A 11 -6.99 -1.53 1.84
C VAL A 11 -7.58 -0.36 1.04
N VAL A 12 -8.54 -0.65 0.15
CA VAL A 12 -9.21 0.36 -0.69
C VAL A 12 -9.92 1.42 0.16
N ASN A 13 -10.67 1.00 1.17
CA ASN A 13 -11.39 1.92 2.05
C ASN A 13 -10.43 2.80 2.86
N THR A 14 -9.30 2.24 3.31
CA THR A 14 -8.28 3.01 4.05
C THR A 14 -7.61 4.05 3.16
N ILE A 15 -7.31 3.70 1.91
CA ILE A 15 -6.77 4.66 0.92
C ILE A 15 -7.80 5.78 0.66
N ASN A 16 -9.07 5.42 0.47
CA ASN A 16 -10.13 6.38 0.18
C ASN A 16 -10.49 7.28 1.37
N SER A 17 -10.16 6.91 2.61
CA SER A 17 -10.33 7.79 3.77
C SER A 17 -9.23 8.84 3.91
N LEU A 18 -8.13 8.73 3.14
CA LEU A 18 -7.06 9.73 3.14
C LEU A 18 -7.50 11.03 2.44
N PRO A 19 -6.93 12.18 2.84
CA PRO A 19 -7.03 13.43 2.08
C PRO A 19 -6.57 13.24 0.63
N ALA A 20 -7.14 14.00 -0.31
CA ALA A 20 -6.89 13.82 -1.74
C ALA A 20 -5.39 13.80 -2.11
N GLY A 21 -4.60 14.72 -1.56
CA GLY A 21 -3.16 14.78 -1.81
C GLY A 21 -2.37 13.57 -1.29
N GLU A 22 -2.78 12.98 -0.17
CA GLU A 22 -2.13 11.77 0.35
C GLU A 22 -2.59 10.52 -0.37
N ARG A 23 -3.86 10.47 -0.76
CA ARG A 23 -4.43 9.34 -1.48
C ARG A 23 -3.65 9.03 -2.76
N GLU A 24 -3.35 10.04 -3.56
CA GLU A 24 -2.61 9.87 -4.82
C GLU A 24 -1.17 9.41 -4.57
N VAL A 25 -0.48 10.04 -3.61
CA VAL A 25 0.91 9.72 -3.28
C VAL A 25 1.04 8.29 -2.75
N ILE A 26 0.19 7.90 -1.81
CA ILE A 26 0.20 6.56 -1.22
C ILE A 26 -0.19 5.49 -2.24
N THR A 27 -1.17 5.76 -3.11
CA THR A 27 -1.56 4.83 -4.18
C THR A 27 -0.40 4.64 -5.16
N THR A 28 0.28 5.71 -5.54
CA THR A 28 1.44 5.66 -6.44
C THR A 28 2.59 4.87 -5.83
N ALA A 29 2.87 5.10 -4.54
CA ALA A 29 3.87 4.34 -3.78
C ALA A 29 3.55 2.85 -3.73
N LEU A 30 2.30 2.48 -3.45
CA LEU A 30 1.87 1.08 -3.44
C LEU A 30 2.02 0.43 -4.82
N ALA A 31 1.66 1.13 -5.91
CA ALA A 31 1.85 0.62 -7.26
C ALA A 31 3.35 0.45 -7.61
N HIS A 32 4.19 1.41 -7.22
CA HIS A 32 5.64 1.31 -7.41
C HIS A 32 6.23 0.07 -6.72
N GLU A 33 5.83 -0.20 -5.48
CA GLU A 33 6.34 -1.38 -4.79
C GLU A 33 5.72 -2.67 -5.31
N LEU A 34 4.38 -2.76 -5.34
CA LEU A 34 3.67 -4.00 -5.61
C LEU A 34 3.75 -4.44 -7.07
N ILE A 35 3.80 -3.49 -8.02
CA ILE A 35 3.81 -3.79 -9.46
C ILE A 35 5.24 -3.72 -10.01
N LEU A 36 5.99 -2.66 -9.68
CA LEU A 36 7.33 -2.44 -10.25
C LEU A 36 8.47 -3.04 -9.40
N GLY A 37 8.18 -3.50 -8.17
CA GLY A 37 9.19 -4.04 -7.26
C GLY A 37 10.21 -3.00 -6.79
N ARG A 38 9.88 -1.71 -6.86
CA ARG A 38 10.76 -0.60 -6.48
C ARG A 38 10.44 -0.12 -5.07
N ASP A 39 11.47 0.25 -4.32
CA ASP A 39 11.25 0.85 -3.01
C ASP A 39 10.55 2.21 -3.18
N ALA A 40 9.38 2.34 -2.56
CA ALA A 40 8.60 3.57 -2.59
C ALA A 40 9.00 4.54 -1.46
N SER A 41 9.90 4.14 -0.55
CA SER A 41 10.33 4.96 0.59
C SER A 41 10.97 6.28 0.19
N GLU A 42 11.63 6.34 -0.97
CA GLU A 42 12.29 7.54 -1.50
C GLU A 42 11.29 8.60 -2.03
N LEU A 43 10.04 8.20 -2.30
CA LEU A 43 9.00 9.08 -2.86
C LEU A 43 8.12 9.72 -1.77
N LEU A 44 8.35 9.39 -0.50
CA LEU A 44 7.44 9.71 0.60
C LEU A 44 8.10 10.66 1.60
N SER A 45 7.34 11.68 2.01
CA SER A 45 7.69 12.42 3.23
C SER A 45 7.63 11.51 4.46
N PRO A 46 8.28 11.86 5.59
CA PRO A 46 8.28 11.03 6.80
C PRO A 46 6.88 10.64 7.27
N PHE A 47 5.91 11.56 7.20
CA PHE A 47 4.52 11.27 7.58
C PHE A 47 3.86 10.29 6.62
N GLN A 48 4.01 10.51 5.31
CA GLN A 48 3.47 9.61 4.29
C GLN A 48 4.11 8.22 4.37
N GLY A 49 5.39 8.13 4.76
CA GLY A 49 6.07 6.85 5.00
C GLY A 49 5.40 6.02 6.10
N VAL A 50 4.91 6.67 7.17
CA VAL A 50 4.16 6.00 8.24
C VAL A 50 2.81 5.51 7.72
N VAL A 51 2.06 6.37 7.03
CA VAL A 51 0.75 6.01 6.44
C VAL A 51 0.89 4.85 5.46
N TYR A 52 1.91 4.92 4.60
CA TYR A 52 2.27 3.88 3.66
C TYR A 52 2.56 2.54 4.36
N ALA A 53 3.41 2.56 5.39
CA ALA A 53 3.77 1.35 6.13
C ALA A 53 2.55 0.66 6.76
N ILE A 54 1.59 1.44 7.27
CA ILE A 54 0.34 0.91 7.83
C ILE A 54 -0.49 0.21 6.75
N ILE A 55 -0.71 0.88 5.60
CA ILE A 55 -1.52 0.32 4.52
C ILE A 55 -0.84 -0.90 3.89
N ARG A 56 0.48 -0.85 3.72
CA ARG A 56 1.30 -1.99 3.28
C ARG A 56 1.17 -3.19 4.23
N SER A 57 1.11 -2.95 5.53
CA SER A 57 0.87 -3.99 6.53
C SER A 57 -0.49 -4.66 6.31
N TYR A 58 -1.53 -3.90 5.96
CA TYR A 58 -2.86 -4.46 5.66
C TYR A 58 -2.84 -5.33 4.41
N VAL A 59 -2.17 -4.89 3.33
CA VAL A 59 -1.97 -5.71 2.12
C VAL A 59 -1.30 -7.02 2.49
N LYS A 60 -0.21 -6.99 3.27
CA LYS A 60 0.52 -8.20 3.70
C LYS A 60 -0.35 -9.13 4.55
N GLN A 61 -1.07 -8.60 5.54
CA GLN A 61 -1.96 -9.37 6.41
C GLN A 61 -3.10 -10.03 5.63
N ASP A 62 -3.77 -9.27 4.77
CA ASP A 62 -4.91 -9.76 4.00
C ASP A 62 -4.48 -10.77 2.94
N THR A 63 -3.29 -10.58 2.35
CA THR A 63 -2.65 -11.54 1.44
C THR A 63 -2.43 -12.89 2.15
N ILE A 64 -1.81 -12.87 3.34
CA ILE A 64 -1.58 -14.10 4.13
C ILE A 64 -2.93 -14.75 4.46
N ARG A 65 -3.92 -13.98 4.92
CA ARG A 65 -5.21 -14.52 5.35
C ARG A 65 -6.01 -15.17 4.22
N LEU A 66 -5.90 -14.67 3.00
CA LEU A 66 -6.66 -15.17 1.84
C LEU A 66 -5.91 -16.23 1.05
N GLN A 67 -4.63 -16.47 1.37
CA GLN A 67 -3.82 -17.55 0.80
C GLN A 67 -3.77 -18.81 1.68
N CYS A 68 -4.19 -18.71 2.94
CA CYS A 68 -4.44 -19.84 3.83
C CYS A 68 -5.87 -20.36 3.66
#